data_AF-J6KJX9-F1
#
_entry.id   AF-J6KJX9-F1
#
_cell.length_a   1.000
_cell.length_b   1.000
_cell.length_c   1.000
_cell.angle_alpha   90.00
_cell.angle_beta   90.00
_cell.angle_gamma   90.00
#
_symmetry.space_group_name_H-M   'P 1'
#
loop_
_entity.id
_entity.type
_entity.pdbx_description
1 polymer ?
#
loop_
_entity_poly.entity_id
_entity_poly.type
_entity_poly.pdbx_seq_one_letter_code
_entity_poly.pdbx_strand_id
1 'polypeptide(L)' 'MKHKIAFYLFDYKDGLFKKVYFHHWNDSKPVFTKNKRRAQEYFDKRSANKDIAQLRKVESPSAKTLSIKLEEA' A
#
# COMPACT_ATOMS: atom_id res chain seq x y z
N MET A 1 3.38 -4.21 -18.53
CA MET A 1 2.25 -4.54 -17.63
C MET A 1 2.24 -3.51 -16.51
N LYS A 2 1.06 -3.03 -16.11
CA LYS A 2 0.96 -2.07 -15.00
C LYS A 2 0.86 -2.81 -13.67
N HIS A 3 1.41 -2.24 -12.62
CA HIS A 3 1.42 -2.81 -11.28
C HIS A 3 0.83 -1.85 -10.25
N LYS A 4 0.31 -2.40 -9.15
CA LYS A 4 -0.21 -1.68 -7.98
C LYS A 4 0.33 -2.30 -6.71
N ILE A 5 0.65 -1.48 -5.71
CA ILE A 5 1.11 -1.98 -4.41
C ILE A 5 -0.11 -2.19 -3.52
N ALA A 6 -0.32 -3.43 -3.09
CA ALA A 6 -1.38 -3.83 -2.18
C ALA A 6 -0.84 -4.10 -0.78
N PHE A 7 -1.56 -3.63 0.22
CA PHE A 7 -1.32 -3.86 1.64
C PHE A 7 -2.42 -4.76 2.18
N TYR A 8 -2.00 -5.82 2.85
CA TYR A 8 -2.85 -6.64 3.68
C TYR A 8 -2.52 -6.30 5.12
N LEU A 9 -3.50 -5.81 5.86
CA LEU A 9 -3.32 -5.32 7.21
C LEU A 9 -4.41 -5.84 8.14
N PHE A 10 -4.11 -5.88 9.43
CA PHE A 10 -5.09 -6.04 10.50
C PHE A 10 -5.34 -4.66 11.11
N ASP A 11 -6.59 -4.19 11.05
CA ASP A 11 -6.99 -2.89 11.58
C ASP A 11 -7.46 -3.05 13.04
N TYR A 12 -6.80 -2.35 13.95
CA TYR A 12 -7.08 -2.45 15.38
C TYR A 12 -8.37 -1.74 15.79
N LYS A 13 -8.88 -0.83 14.96
CA LYS A 13 -10.10 -0.07 15.30
C LYS A 13 -11.34 -0.95 15.28
N ASP A 14 -11.41 -1.87 14.32
CA ASP A 14 -12.55 -2.78 14.16
C ASP A 14 -12.16 -4.26 14.25
N GLY A 15 -10.89 -4.58 14.43
CA GLY A 15 -10.41 -5.96 14.56
C GLY A 15 -10.53 -6.76 13.26
N LEU A 16 -10.53 -6.10 12.10
CA LEU A 16 -10.76 -6.74 10.80
C LEU A 16 -9.51 -6.78 9.93
N PHE A 17 -9.37 -7.86 9.17
CA PHE A 17 -8.40 -7.95 8.09
C PHE A 17 -8.87 -7.14 6.89
N LYS A 18 -8.00 -6.27 6.37
CA LYS A 18 -8.31 -5.38 5.25
C LYS A 18 -7.24 -5.46 4.19
N LYS A 19 -7.69 -5.30 2.95
CA LYS A 19 -6.84 -5.04 1.80
C LYS A 19 -7.02 -3.58 1.37
N VAL A 20 -5.92 -2.84 1.29
CA VAL A 20 -5.88 -1.47 0.76
C VAL A 20 -4.76 -1.36 -0.27
N TYR A 21 -4.79 -0.33 -1.08
CA TYR A 21 -3.78 -0.05 -2.08
C TYR A 21 -3.08 1.26 -1.78
N PHE A 22 -1.79 1.34 -2.07
CA PHE A 22 -1.07 2.61 -2.04
C PHE A 22 -1.62 3.55 -3.12
N HIS A 23 -1.90 4.80 -2.74
CA HIS A 23 -2.51 5.81 -3.61
C HIS A 23 -1.49 6.86 -4.03
N HIS A 24 -0.86 7.54 -3.06
CA HIS A 24 0.27 8.45 -3.28
C HIS A 24 0.95 8.77 -1.94
N TRP A 25 2.08 9.46 -2.00
CA TRP A 25 2.67 10.13 -0.85
C TRP A 25 2.05 11.52 -0.66
N ASN A 26 1.58 11.81 0.54
CA ASN A 26 1.25 13.16 0.97
C ASN A 26 2.38 13.63 1.90
N ASP A 27 3.30 14.42 1.37
CA ASP A 27 4.62 14.66 1.94
C ASP A 27 5.35 13.34 2.25
N SER A 28 5.64 13.06 3.53
CA SER A 28 6.27 11.82 4.00
C SER A 28 5.27 10.77 4.48
N LYS A 29 3.97 11.02 4.34
CA LYS A 29 2.90 10.12 4.85
C LYS A 29 2.25 9.38 3.68
N PRO A 30 2.20 8.04 3.71
CA PRO A 30 1.56 7.30 2.63
C PRO A 30 0.04 7.39 2.77
N VAL A 31 -0.62 7.65 1.64
CA VAL A 31 -2.07 7.64 1.52
C VAL A 31 -2.50 6.32 0.89
N PHE A 32 -3.55 5.72 1.46
CA PHE A 32 -4.09 4.44 0.99
C PHE A 32 -5.54 4.58 0.53
N THR A 33 -5.96 3.69 -0.35
CA THR A 33 -7.34 3.61 -0.87
C THR A 33 -7.84 2.18 -0.89
N LYS A 34 -9.14 1.97 -0.66
CA LYS A 34 -9.79 0.67 -0.92
C LYS A 34 -10.09 0.46 -2.42
N ASN A 35 -10.16 1.55 -3.20
CA ASN A 35 -10.49 1.49 -4.62
C ASN A 35 -9.23 1.24 -5.47
N LYS A 36 -9.09 0.02 -6.00
CA LYS A 36 -7.98 -0.38 -6.89
C LYS A 36 -7.80 0.55 -8.09
N ARG A 37 -8.87 1.17 -8.62
CA ARG A 37 -8.79 2.07 -9.77
C ARG A 37 -8.10 3.40 -9.47
N ARG A 38 -8.07 3.80 -8.19
CA ARG A 38 -7.41 5.04 -7.76
C ARG A 38 -5.97 4.80 -7.30
N ALA A 39 -5.58 3.55 -7.07
CA ALA A 39 -4.25 3.22 -6.60
C ALA A 39 -3.15 3.70 -7.56
N GLN A 40 -1.98 4.01 -7.01
CA GLN A 40 -0.80 4.38 -7.79
C GLN A 40 -0.49 3.27 -8.80
N GLU A 41 -0.39 3.65 -10.07
CA GLU A 41 0.03 2.75 -11.14
C GLU A 41 1.54 2.86 -11.35
N TYR A 42 2.18 1.70 -11.45
CA TYR A 42 3.60 1.59 -11.76
C TYR A 42 3.77 0.90 -13.10
N PHE A 43 4.51 1.53 -14.01
CA PHE A 43 4.83 0.96 -15.32
C PHE A 43 5.98 -0.04 -15.27
N ASP A 44 6.79 0.01 -14.21
CA ASP A 44 7.93 -0.86 -13.99
C ASP A 44 8.06 -1.27 -12.52
N LYS A 45 8.60 -2.48 -12.29
CA LYS A 45 8.77 -3.05 -10.95
C LYS A 45 9.81 -2.28 -10.12
N ARG A 46 10.79 -1.62 -10.75
CA ARG A 46 11.88 -0.93 -10.05
C ARG A 46 11.33 0.30 -9.32
N SER A 47 10.47 1.07 -9.98
CA SER A 47 9.78 2.22 -9.38
C SER A 47 8.88 1.77 -8.23
N ALA A 48 8.09 0.70 -8.41
CA ALA A 48 7.28 0.16 -7.33
C ALA A 48 8.12 -0.30 -6.13
N ASN A 49 9.26 -0.95 -6.37
CA ASN A 49 10.14 -1.42 -5.31
C ASN A 49 10.77 -0.29 -4.49
N LYS A 50 11.00 0.90 -5.07
CA LYS A 50 11.47 2.08 -4.32
C LYS A 50 10.44 2.50 -3.27
N ASP A 51 9.17 2.60 -3.67
CA ASP A 51 8.08 2.94 -2.75
C ASP A 51 7.85 1.83 -1.73
N ILE A 52 7.88 0.54 -2.12
CA ILE A 52 7.79 -0.58 -1.16
C ILE A 52 8.88 -0.47 -0.09
N ALA A 53 10.11 -0.13 -0.46
CA ALA A 53 11.21 0.00 0.49
C ALA A 53 10.99 1.13 1.49
N GLN A 54 10.36 2.23 1.08
CA GLN A 54 9.97 3.32 1.98
C GLN A 54 8.77 2.93 2.84
N LEU A 55 7.72 2.36 2.23
CA LEU A 55 6.49 1.97 2.91
C LEU A 55 6.71 0.91 4.00
N ARG A 56 7.69 0.01 3.83
CA ARG A 56 8.08 -0.96 4.87
C ARG A 56 8.57 -0.32 6.17
N LYS A 57 9.01 0.95 6.12
CA LYS A 57 9.49 1.69 7.28
C LYS A 57 8.38 2.47 7.98
N VAL A 58 7.18 2.55 7.38
CA VAL A 58 6.07 3.31 7.92
C VAL A 58 5.29 2.42 8.88
N GLU A 59 5.16 2.87 10.12
CA GLU A 59 4.31 2.25 11.12
C GLU A 59 2.96 2.98 11.21
N SER A 60 1.89 2.23 11.46
CA SER A 60 0.57 2.79 11.70
C SER A 60 0.15 2.52 13.14
N PRO A 61 -0.28 3.55 13.90
CA PRO A 61 -0.75 3.35 15.27
C PRO A 61 -2.06 2.56 15.33
N SER A 62 -2.82 2.49 14.23
CA SER A 62 -4.13 1.86 14.21
C SER A 62 -4.22 0.60 13.36
N ALA A 63 -3.11 0.14 12.78
CA ALA A 63 -3.11 -1.07 11.96
C ALA A 63 -1.73 -1.72 11.94
N LYS A 64 -1.71 -3.06 11.89
CA LYS A 64 -0.51 -3.84 11.62
C LYS A 64 -0.50 -4.31 10.19
N THR A 65 0.51 -3.89 9.43
CA THR A 65 0.78 -4.45 8.11
C THR A 65 1.23 -5.90 8.25
N LEU A 66 0.54 -6.80 7.56
CA LEU A 66 0.83 -8.23 7.55
C LEU A 66 1.64 -8.61 6.31
N SER A 67 1.30 -8.05 5.16
CA SER A 67 2.07 -8.23 3.93
C SER A 67 1.89 -7.07 2.97
N ILE A 68 2.91 -6.87 2.13
CA ILE A 68 2.90 -5.92 1.02
C ILE A 68 3.16 -6.74 -0.25
N LYS A 69 2.28 -6.62 -1.24
CA LYS A 69 2.36 -7.36 -2.50
C LYS A 69 2.31 -6.40 -3.68
N LEU A 70 3.03 -6.76 -4.75
CA LEU A 70 2.89 -6.12 -6.04
C LEU A 70 1.89 -6.92 -6.87
N GLU A 71 0.78 -6.30 -7.24
CA GLU A 71 -0.29 -6.91 -8.03
C GLU A 71 -0.31 -6.34 -9.43
N GLU A 72 -0.79 -7.11 -10.41
CA GLU A 72 -1.09 -6.58 -11.74
C GLU A 72 -2.33 -5.67 -11.67
N ALA A 73 -2.24 -4.53 -12.36
CA ALA A 73 -3.17 -3.41 -12.22
C ALA A 73 -4.57 -3.70 -12.76
#